data_AF-A0A183TFI3-F1
#
_entry.id   AF-A0A183TFI3-F1
#
_cell.length_a   1.000
_cell.length_b   1.000
_cell.length_c   1.000
_cell.angle_alpha   90.00
_cell.angle_beta   90.00
_cell.angle_gamma   90.00
#
_symmetry.space_group_name_H-M   'P 1'
#
loop_
_entity.id
_entity.type
_entity.pdbx_description
1 polymer ?
#
loop_
_entity_poly.entity_id
_entity_poly.type
_entity_poly.pdbx_seq_one_letter_code
_entity_poly.pdbx_strand_id
1 'polypeptide(L)'
;MPPPLQELQDVWIVQNDAEIQGYADRNEMKNFFKAIKAIYGPYIKRTAPLLSSDGTTLLTEKSQILKRWAEHFRSVLNCSSAISDATIDRVPQVDMKNDLDLPPSLPETIRAMQQISSGKALGSDVIPPEVYKHSRPRLMAELTTLLKEMWRQGQVPQDLKDATIVHLYMEMWRQGQIRARCGGTPRGGSGRASHIRLLPPAVFLTIS
;
A
#
# COMPACT_ATOMS: atom_id res chain seq x y z
N MET A 1 39.43 34.61 -24.48
CA MET A 1 39.40 33.16 -24.19
C MET A 1 37.97 32.85 -23.76
N PRO A 2 37.24 31.95 -24.44
CA PRO A 2 35.88 31.61 -24.02
C PRO A 2 35.92 30.94 -22.63
N PRO A 3 34.93 31.18 -21.77
CA PRO A 3 34.89 30.59 -20.44
C PRO A 3 34.85 29.05 -20.52
N PRO A 4 35.45 28.34 -19.54
CA PRO A 4 35.36 26.88 -19.42
C PRO A 4 33.89 26.41 -19.44
N LEU A 5 33.66 25.23 -20.02
CA LEU A 5 32.32 24.63 -20.12
C LEU A 5 31.62 24.50 -18.76
N GLN A 6 32.39 24.31 -17.68
CA GLN A 6 31.87 24.22 -16.33
C GLN A 6 31.32 25.56 -15.81
N GLU A 7 32.02 26.67 -16.06
CA GLU A 7 31.54 28.00 -15.67
C GLU A 7 30.25 28.39 -16.41
N LEU A 8 30.14 28.00 -17.69
CA LEU A 8 28.91 28.19 -18.46
C LEU A 8 27.74 27.36 -17.92
N GLN A 9 28.00 26.14 -17.44
CA GLN A 9 26.98 25.29 -16.81
C GLN A 9 26.53 25.88 -15.47
N ASP A 10 27.46 26.33 -14.63
CA ASP A 10 27.14 26.91 -13.33
C ASP A 10 26.30 28.19 -13.47
N VAL A 11 26.66 29.07 -14.41
CA VAL A 11 25.89 30.30 -14.72
C VAL A 11 24.47 29.93 -15.19
N TRP A 12 24.34 28.92 -16.04
CA TRP A 12 23.04 28.45 -16.52
C TRP A 12 22.19 27.86 -15.38
N ILE A 13 22.78 27.07 -14.48
CA ILE A 13 22.07 26.48 -13.33
C ILE A 13 21.53 27.58 -12.40
N VAL A 14 22.38 28.54 -12.02
CA VAL A 14 21.99 29.66 -11.13
C VAL A 14 20.86 30.48 -11.74
N GLN A 15 20.92 30.76 -13.05
CA GLN A 15 19.89 31.51 -13.74
C GLN A 15 18.53 30.78 -13.77
N ASN A 16 18.55 29.46 -14.03
CA ASN A 16 17.33 28.66 -14.02
C ASN A 16 16.73 28.50 -12.62
N ASP A 17 17.58 28.38 -11.58
CA ASP A 17 17.12 28.26 -10.20
C ASP A 17 16.39 29.53 -9.76
N ALA A 18 16.94 30.70 -10.09
CA ALA A 18 16.29 32.00 -9.83
C ALA A 18 14.95 32.14 -10.55
N GLU A 19 14.83 31.65 -11.79
CA GLU A 19 13.58 31.69 -12.55
C GLU A 19 12.50 30.76 -11.96
N ILE A 20 12.89 29.54 -11.59
CA ILE A 20 12.01 28.55 -10.95
C ILE A 20 11.53 29.07 -9.58
N GLN A 21 12.45 29.58 -8.76
CA GLN A 21 12.11 30.17 -7.47
C GLN A 21 11.16 31.35 -7.65
N GLY A 22 11.40 32.21 -8.65
CA GLY A 22 10.51 33.32 -8.98
C GLY A 22 9.08 32.87 -9.35
N TYR A 23 8.91 31.73 -10.02
CA TYR A 23 7.58 31.17 -10.26
C TYR A 23 6.92 30.63 -8.98
N ALA A 24 7.70 30.02 -8.09
CA ALA A 24 7.19 29.54 -6.80
C ALA A 24 6.73 30.71 -5.91
N ASP A 25 7.54 31.76 -5.82
CA ASP A 25 7.25 32.95 -5.00
C ASP A 25 6.00 33.71 -5.49
N ARG A 26 5.74 33.70 -6.80
CA ARG A 26 4.53 34.27 -7.42
C ARG A 26 3.34 33.32 -7.45
N ASN A 27 3.46 32.11 -6.89
CA ASN A 27 2.44 31.05 -6.93
C ASN A 27 2.00 30.67 -8.36
N GLU A 28 2.89 30.82 -9.35
CA GLU A 28 2.66 30.47 -10.76
C GLU A 28 2.98 28.99 -11.01
N MET A 29 2.26 28.08 -10.32
CA MET A 29 2.56 26.64 -10.31
C MET A 29 2.64 26.03 -11.72
N LYS A 30 1.83 26.51 -12.67
CA LYS A 30 1.86 26.05 -14.06
C LYS A 30 3.20 26.34 -14.75
N ASN A 31 3.77 27.52 -14.52
CA ASN A 31 5.05 27.92 -15.11
C ASN A 31 6.22 27.25 -14.38
N PHE A 32 6.11 27.12 -13.05
CA PHE A 32 7.03 26.34 -12.23
C PHE A 32 7.21 24.91 -12.76
N PHE A 33 6.10 24.15 -12.94
CA PHE A 33 6.17 22.78 -13.45
C PHE A 33 6.65 22.71 -14.90
N LYS A 34 6.37 23.72 -15.74
CA LYS A 34 6.90 23.78 -17.11
C LYS A 34 8.42 23.97 -17.12
N ALA A 35 8.95 24.86 -16.30
CA ALA A 35 10.38 25.14 -16.18
C ALA A 35 11.14 23.90 -15.67
N ILE A 36 10.66 23.27 -14.60
CA ILE A 36 11.22 22.00 -14.08
C ILE A 36 11.23 20.93 -15.18
N LYS A 37 10.12 20.77 -15.91
CA LYS A 37 10.04 19.77 -17.00
C LYS A 37 10.99 20.08 -18.16
N ALA A 38 11.28 21.35 -18.43
CA ALA A 38 12.24 21.75 -19.47
C ALA A 38 13.68 21.38 -19.10
N ILE A 39 14.05 21.49 -17.81
CA ILE A 39 15.40 21.15 -17.30
C ILE A 39 15.62 19.63 -17.27
N TYR A 40 14.67 18.87 -16.71
CA TYR A 40 14.81 17.42 -16.59
C TYR A 40 14.47 16.66 -17.89
N GLY A 41 13.84 17.33 -18.86
CA GLY A 41 13.45 16.75 -20.13
C GLY A 41 12.23 15.81 -20.05
N PRO A 42 11.97 15.02 -21.10
CA PRO A 42 10.86 14.08 -21.14
C PRO A 42 10.94 13.08 -19.99
N TYR A 43 9.85 12.93 -19.23
CA TYR A 43 9.76 11.94 -18.16
C TYR A 43 9.85 10.52 -18.75
N ILE A 44 10.98 9.85 -18.54
CA ILE A 44 11.16 8.46 -18.93
C ILE A 44 10.55 7.58 -17.83
N LYS A 45 9.39 6.97 -18.12
CA LYS A 45 8.84 5.89 -17.28
C LYS A 45 9.76 4.67 -17.34
N ARG A 46 10.81 4.66 -16.52
CA ARG A 46 11.66 3.49 -16.38
C ARG A 46 10.94 2.50 -15.47
N THR A 47 10.53 1.37 -16.04
CA THR A 47 10.01 0.27 -15.22
C THR A 47 11.20 -0.30 -14.45
N ALA A 48 11.09 -0.40 -13.12
CA ALA A 48 12.17 -0.95 -12.31
C ALA A 48 12.42 -2.41 -12.74
N PRO A 49 13.64 -2.75 -13.18
CA PRO A 49 13.94 -4.12 -13.58
C PRO A 49 13.87 -5.06 -12.38
N LEU A 50 13.35 -6.26 -12.60
CA LEU A 50 13.21 -7.29 -11.58
C LEU A 50 14.13 -8.47 -11.89
N LEU A 51 14.57 -9.18 -10.85
CA LEU A 51 15.23 -10.46 -11.06
C LEU A 51 14.21 -11.58 -11.30
N SER A 52 14.59 -12.52 -12.16
CA SER A 52 13.90 -13.81 -12.33
C SER A 52 13.86 -14.60 -11.01
N SER A 53 13.04 -15.65 -10.94
CA SER A 53 12.86 -16.48 -9.74
C SER A 53 14.14 -17.14 -9.25
N ASP A 54 15.06 -17.44 -10.16
CA ASP A 54 16.38 -18.03 -9.94
C ASP A 54 17.48 -16.96 -9.68
N GLY A 55 17.15 -15.67 -9.80
CA GLY A 55 18.06 -14.57 -9.53
C GLY A 55 19.10 -14.30 -10.61
N THR A 56 19.06 -15.00 -11.76
CA THR A 56 20.13 -14.95 -12.77
C THR A 56 19.89 -13.90 -13.86
N THR A 57 18.62 -13.66 -14.21
CA THR A 57 18.23 -12.80 -15.33
C THR A 57 17.49 -11.55 -14.86
N LEU A 58 17.81 -10.42 -15.49
CA LEU A 58 17.20 -9.12 -15.22
C LEU A 58 16.03 -8.88 -16.20
N LEU A 59 14.81 -8.93 -15.69
CA LEU A 59 13.56 -8.70 -16.40
C LEU A 59 13.30 -7.21 -16.53
N THR A 60 13.30 -6.71 -17.76
CA THR A 60 13.06 -5.30 -18.09
C THR A 60 11.73 -5.06 -18.79
N GLU A 61 11.20 -6.10 -19.46
CA GLU A 61 9.93 -6.05 -20.16
C GLU A 61 8.74 -6.11 -19.19
N LYS A 62 7.73 -5.28 -19.42
CA LYS A 62 6.52 -5.19 -18.58
C LYS A 62 5.79 -6.53 -18.47
N SER A 63 5.67 -7.28 -19.56
CA SER A 63 5.02 -8.61 -19.59
C SER A 63 5.74 -9.62 -18.69
N GLN A 64 7.08 -9.64 -18.77
CA GLN A 64 7.92 -10.53 -17.97
C GLN A 64 7.87 -10.17 -16.48
N ILE A 65 7.89 -8.87 -16.16
CA ILE A 65 7.74 -8.35 -14.80
C ILE A 65 6.39 -8.76 -14.20
N LEU A 66 5.29 -8.59 -14.93
CA LEU A 66 3.95 -8.99 -14.46
C LEU A 66 3.85 -10.51 -14.25
N LYS A 67 4.42 -11.30 -15.16
CA LYS A 67 4.47 -12.76 -15.02
C LYS A 67 5.24 -13.17 -13.76
N ARG A 68 6.40 -12.55 -13.52
CA ARG A 68 7.24 -12.81 -12.33
C ARG A 68 6.52 -12.46 -11.03
N TRP A 69 5.76 -11.37 -11.00
CA TRP A 69 4.91 -11.01 -9.86
C TRP A 69 3.82 -12.06 -9.62
N ALA A 70 3.13 -12.50 -10.68
CA ALA A 70 2.11 -13.53 -10.56
C ALA A 70 2.67 -14.86 -10.01
N GLU A 71 3.86 -15.26 -10.46
CA GLU A 71 4.57 -16.43 -9.93
C GLU A 71 4.91 -16.26 -8.45
N HIS A 72 5.46 -15.09 -8.06
CA HIS A 72 5.80 -14.80 -6.67
C HIS A 72 4.58 -14.90 -5.75
N PHE A 73 3.50 -14.19 -6.10
CA PHE A 73 2.29 -14.17 -5.28
C PHE A 73 1.59 -15.52 -5.25
N ARG A 74 1.63 -16.31 -6.34
CA ARG A 74 1.12 -17.68 -6.29
C ARG A 74 1.84 -18.52 -5.26
N SER A 75 3.18 -18.45 -5.21
CA SER A 75 3.97 -19.20 -4.23
C SER A 75 3.75 -18.71 -2.80
N VAL A 76 3.67 -17.40 -2.59
CA VAL A 76 3.49 -16.81 -1.26
C VAL A 76 2.08 -17.07 -0.71
N LEU A 77 1.04 -16.93 -1.53
CA LEU A 77 -0.35 -16.98 -1.09
C LEU A 77 -0.98 -18.37 -1.16
N ASN A 78 -0.53 -19.23 -2.09
CA ASN A 78 -1.08 -20.59 -2.26
C ASN A 78 -0.13 -21.67 -1.76
N CYS A 79 0.74 -21.37 -0.79
CA CYS A 79 1.60 -22.36 -0.18
C CYS A 79 0.72 -23.38 0.58
N SER A 80 0.67 -24.62 0.10
CA SER A 80 0.03 -25.73 0.81
C SER A 80 0.82 -26.01 2.08
N SER A 81 0.33 -25.55 3.23
CA SER A 81 0.93 -25.86 4.51
C SER A 81 0.65 -27.32 4.88
N ALA A 82 1.66 -28.19 4.79
CA ALA A 82 1.63 -29.49 5.45
C ALA A 82 1.94 -29.26 6.94
N ILE A 83 0.89 -29.05 7.74
CA ILE A 83 1.01 -28.99 9.19
C ILE A 83 1.15 -30.43 9.68
N SER A 84 2.21 -30.74 10.42
CA SER A 84 2.38 -32.07 11.01
C SER A 84 1.49 -32.26 12.23
N ASP A 85 0.97 -33.47 12.44
CA ASP A 85 0.13 -33.79 13.61
C ASP A 85 0.87 -33.52 14.93
N ALA A 86 2.17 -33.79 14.97
CA ALA A 86 3.04 -33.45 16.11
C ALA A 86 3.10 -31.94 16.42
N THR A 87 2.85 -31.07 15.43
CA THR A 87 2.72 -29.62 15.66
C THR A 87 1.34 -29.27 16.22
N ILE A 88 0.28 -29.96 15.77
CA ILE A 88 -1.09 -29.78 16.26
C ILE A 88 -1.19 -30.21 17.73
N ASP A 89 -0.60 -31.36 18.08
CA ASP A 89 -0.59 -31.91 19.45
C ASP A 89 0.15 -31.01 20.46
N ARG A 90 1.08 -30.18 19.98
CA ARG A 90 1.81 -29.22 20.81
C ARG A 90 1.05 -27.92 21.07
N VAL A 91 -0.06 -27.67 20.35
CA VAL A 91 -0.87 -26.47 20.56
C VAL A 91 -1.71 -26.66 21.82
N PRO A 92 -1.58 -25.77 22.84
CA PRO A 92 -2.41 -25.83 24.02
C PRO A 92 -3.89 -25.70 23.62
N GLN A 93 -4.68 -26.73 23.93
CA GLN A 93 -6.11 -26.71 23.73
C GLN A 93 -6.72 -25.74 24.74
N VAL A 94 -7.49 -24.77 24.26
CA VAL A 94 -8.23 -23.81 25.08
C VAL A 94 -9.69 -24.23 25.07
N ASP A 95 -10.36 -24.09 26.22
CA ASP A 95 -11.79 -24.39 26.34
C ASP A 95 -12.58 -23.72 25.23
N MET A 96 -13.47 -24.52 24.63
CA MET A 96 -14.29 -24.09 23.51
C MET A 96 -15.20 -22.95 23.96
N LYS A 97 -15.03 -21.78 23.37
CA LYS A 97 -15.85 -20.60 23.67
C LYS A 97 -17.16 -20.68 22.91
N ASN A 98 -18.12 -21.41 23.48
CA ASN A 98 -19.48 -21.54 22.94
C ASN A 98 -20.20 -20.19 22.75
N ASP A 99 -19.74 -19.13 23.44
CA ASP A 99 -20.22 -17.75 23.25
C ASP A 99 -19.97 -17.22 21.83
N LEU A 100 -18.95 -17.72 21.12
CA LEU A 100 -18.65 -17.32 19.74
C LEU A 100 -19.63 -17.86 18.70
N ASP A 101 -20.43 -18.88 19.04
CA ASP A 101 -21.47 -19.41 18.17
C ASP A 101 -22.77 -18.58 18.23
N LEU A 102 -22.87 -17.65 19.18
CA LEU A 102 -24.02 -16.78 19.32
C LEU A 102 -24.03 -15.71 18.23
N PRO A 103 -25.22 -15.34 17.72
CA PRO A 103 -25.33 -14.28 16.75
C PRO A 103 -24.90 -12.94 17.36
N PRO A 104 -24.25 -12.06 16.58
CA PRO A 104 -23.66 -10.82 17.09
C PRO A 104 -24.70 -9.94 17.78
N SER A 105 -24.37 -9.45 18.97
CA SER A 105 -25.26 -8.58 19.75
C SER A 105 -25.08 -7.10 19.39
N LEU A 106 -26.08 -6.28 19.75
CA LEU A 106 -26.03 -4.83 19.58
C LEU A 106 -24.84 -4.17 20.31
N PRO A 107 -24.57 -4.46 21.60
CA PRO A 107 -23.42 -3.86 22.28
C PRO A 107 -22.08 -4.28 21.67
N GLU A 108 -21.96 -5.49 21.14
CA GLU A 108 -20.76 -5.94 20.43
C GLU A 108 -20.57 -5.18 19.11
N THR A 109 -21.64 -4.97 18.36
CA THR A 109 -21.61 -4.20 17.11
C THR A 109 -21.18 -2.76 17.39
N ILE A 110 -21.75 -2.12 18.42
CA ILE A 110 -21.36 -0.77 18.85
C ILE A 110 -19.88 -0.72 19.21
N ARG A 111 -19.41 -1.67 20.03
CA ARG A 111 -18.01 -1.75 20.44
C ARG A 111 -17.08 -1.95 19.25
N ALA A 112 -17.42 -2.84 18.32
CA ALA A 112 -16.63 -3.09 17.12
C ALA A 112 -16.53 -1.84 16.23
N MET A 113 -17.64 -1.13 16.03
CA MET A 113 -17.71 0.08 15.21
C MET A 113 -16.89 1.24 15.82
N GLN A 114 -16.89 1.36 17.16
CA GLN A 114 -16.03 2.33 17.85
C GLN A 114 -14.53 2.01 17.70
N GLN A 115 -14.17 0.74 17.57
CA GLN A 115 -12.78 0.28 17.42
C GLN A 115 -12.22 0.38 15.99
N ILE A 116 -13.05 0.73 15.00
CA ILE A 116 -12.57 1.01 13.63
C ILE A 116 -11.54 2.14 13.70
N SER A 117 -10.47 2.11 12.92
CA SER A 117 -9.50 3.21 12.88
C SER A 117 -10.01 4.38 12.03
N SER A 118 -9.83 5.62 12.48
CA SER A 118 -10.08 6.82 11.68
C SER A 118 -8.96 7.07 10.65
N GLY A 119 -9.24 7.89 9.64
CA GLY A 119 -8.29 8.28 8.60
C GLY A 119 -7.90 7.14 7.65
N LYS A 120 -8.75 6.12 7.52
CA LYS A 120 -8.59 5.09 6.47
C LYS A 120 -9.10 5.61 5.14
N ALA A 121 -8.57 5.02 4.06
CA ALA A 121 -9.06 5.31 2.71
C ALA A 121 -10.57 5.03 2.63
N LEU A 122 -11.28 5.89 1.92
CA LEU A 122 -12.71 5.73 1.65
C LEU A 122 -12.93 4.45 0.83
N GLY A 123 -14.00 3.72 1.14
CA GLY A 123 -14.46 2.61 0.32
C GLY A 123 -15.00 3.10 -1.03
N SER A 124 -15.44 2.15 -1.87
CA SER A 124 -16.17 2.46 -3.11
C SER A 124 -17.48 3.21 -2.86
N ASP A 125 -18.04 3.08 -1.66
CA ASP A 125 -19.22 3.78 -1.17
C ASP A 125 -18.96 5.25 -0.80
N VAL A 126 -17.70 5.68 -0.75
CA VAL A 126 -17.27 7.03 -0.37
C VAL A 126 -17.68 7.39 1.06
N ILE A 127 -17.98 6.40 1.91
CA ILE A 127 -18.40 6.62 3.30
C ILE A 127 -17.18 6.57 4.22
N PRO A 128 -16.88 7.66 4.96
CA PRO A 128 -15.80 7.65 5.94
C PRO A 128 -16.08 6.70 7.11
N PRO A 129 -15.07 6.00 7.65
CA PRO A 129 -15.22 5.20 8.87
C PRO A 129 -15.70 6.03 10.08
N GLU A 130 -15.45 7.34 10.07
CA GLU A 130 -15.92 8.30 11.07
C GLU A 130 -17.45 8.41 11.10
N VAL A 131 -18.13 8.24 9.97
CA VAL A 131 -19.60 8.27 9.91
C VAL A 131 -20.18 7.12 10.71
N TYR A 132 -19.57 5.94 10.65
CA TYR A 132 -20.02 4.79 11.43
C TYR A 132 -19.75 4.98 12.93
N LYS A 133 -18.60 5.54 13.31
CA LYS A 133 -18.28 5.83 14.72
C LYS A 133 -19.26 6.80 15.38
N HIS A 134 -19.65 7.84 14.66
CA HIS A 134 -20.56 8.88 15.15
C HIS A 134 -22.01 8.64 14.75
N SER A 135 -22.31 7.46 14.19
CA SER A 135 -23.66 7.14 13.74
C SER A 135 -24.62 6.99 14.91
N ARG A 136 -25.90 7.25 14.61
CA ARG A 136 -26.98 7.16 15.61
C ARG A 136 -27.21 5.70 16.02
N PRO A 137 -27.69 5.45 17.25
CA PRO A 137 -28.04 4.10 17.71
C PRO A 137 -28.96 3.32 16.77
N ARG A 138 -29.80 4.02 16.00
CA ARG A 138 -30.66 3.41 14.97
C ARG A 138 -29.87 2.74 13.85
N LEU A 139 -28.78 3.36 13.38
CA LEU A 139 -27.92 2.76 12.35
C LEU A 139 -27.22 1.51 12.89
N MET A 140 -26.76 1.55 14.14
CA MET A 140 -26.17 0.38 14.81
C MET A 140 -27.16 -0.78 14.91
N ALA A 141 -28.43 -0.51 15.22
CA ALA A 141 -29.48 -1.53 15.29
C ALA A 141 -29.75 -2.20 13.94
N GLU A 142 -29.86 -1.42 12.86
CA GLU A 142 -30.03 -1.96 11.50
C GLU A 142 -28.83 -2.81 11.08
N LEU A 143 -27.62 -2.34 11.38
CA LEU A 143 -26.38 -3.02 11.04
C LEU A 143 -26.22 -4.33 11.82
N THR A 144 -26.58 -4.34 13.10
CA THR A 144 -26.67 -5.59 13.89
C THR A 144 -27.69 -6.56 13.29
N THR A 145 -28.87 -6.08 12.87
CA THR A 145 -29.89 -6.93 12.23
C THR A 145 -29.35 -7.57 10.96
N LEU A 146 -28.68 -6.80 10.10
CA LEU A 146 -28.04 -7.32 8.88
C LEU A 146 -26.97 -8.38 9.19
N LEU A 147 -26.09 -8.12 10.16
CA LEU A 147 -25.05 -9.07 10.58
C LEU A 147 -25.64 -10.37 11.13
N LYS A 148 -26.73 -10.29 11.91
CA LYS A 148 -27.44 -11.47 12.41
C LYS A 148 -28.06 -12.28 11.28
N GLU A 149 -28.62 -11.63 10.27
CA GLU A 149 -29.19 -12.31 9.12
C GLU A 149 -28.12 -13.06 8.32
N MET A 150 -26.98 -12.42 8.06
CA MET A 150 -25.83 -13.05 7.40
C MET A 150 -25.27 -14.23 8.21
N TRP A 151 -25.19 -14.08 9.54
CA TRP A 151 -24.77 -15.14 10.45
C TRP A 151 -25.70 -16.36 10.38
N ARG A 152 -27.02 -16.14 10.41
CA ARG A 152 -28.03 -17.21 10.33
C ARG A 152 -28.02 -17.93 8.98
N GLN A 153 -27.85 -17.19 7.89
CA GLN A 153 -27.83 -17.76 6.54
C GLN A 153 -26.48 -18.41 6.20
N GLY A 154 -25.41 -18.08 6.92
CA GLY A 154 -24.04 -18.49 6.59
C GLY A 154 -23.56 -17.93 5.24
N GLN A 155 -24.19 -16.86 4.75
CA GLN A 155 -23.90 -16.25 3.45
C GLN A 155 -23.66 -14.76 3.61
N VAL A 156 -22.61 -14.29 2.94
CA VAL A 156 -22.23 -12.88 2.89
C VAL A 156 -22.44 -12.38 1.45
N PRO A 157 -23.07 -11.22 1.22
CA PRO A 157 -23.14 -10.61 -0.10
C PRO A 157 -21.78 -10.54 -0.79
N GLN A 158 -21.73 -10.78 -2.10
CA GLN A 158 -20.46 -10.81 -2.84
C GLN A 158 -19.73 -9.46 -2.78
N ASP A 159 -20.47 -8.34 -2.82
CA ASP A 159 -19.92 -6.99 -2.69
C ASP A 159 -19.14 -6.76 -1.37
N LEU A 160 -19.44 -7.54 -0.32
CA LEU A 160 -18.70 -7.51 0.95
C LEU A 160 -17.47 -8.43 0.96
N LYS A 161 -17.40 -9.40 0.04
CA LYS A 161 -16.25 -10.32 -0.13
C LYS A 161 -15.20 -9.74 -1.08
N ASP A 162 -15.61 -8.93 -2.03
CA ASP A 162 -14.73 -8.39 -3.05
C ASP A 162 -13.82 -7.30 -2.48
N ALA A 163 -12.51 -7.57 -2.45
CA ALA A 163 -11.51 -6.60 -2.01
C ALA A 163 -11.12 -5.68 -3.18
N THR A 164 -11.37 -4.38 -3.03
CA THR A 164 -10.87 -3.37 -3.99
C THR A 164 -9.45 -2.96 -3.60
N ILE A 165 -8.45 -3.42 -4.34
CA ILE A 165 -7.05 -3.03 -4.15
C ILE A 165 -6.80 -1.73 -4.93
N VAL A 166 -6.84 -0.60 -4.22
CA VAL A 166 -6.43 0.69 -4.79
C VAL A 166 -4.94 0.87 -4.58
N HIS A 167 -4.18 1.03 -5.67
CA HIS A 167 -2.76 1.34 -5.59
C HIS A 167 -2.57 2.81 -5.22
N LEU A 168 -2.35 3.09 -3.94
CA LEU A 168 -1.96 4.42 -3.48
C LEU A 168 -0.47 4.64 -3.73
N TYR A 169 -0.13 5.62 -4.57
CA TYR A 169 1.25 6.11 -4.66
C TYR A 169 1.54 6.97 -3.44
N MET A 170 2.42 6.50 -2.56
CA MET A 170 2.86 7.26 -1.39
C MET A 170 4.04 8.14 -1.82
N GLU A 171 3.86 9.46 -1.93
CA GLU A 171 4.98 10.39 -1.97
C GLU A 171 5.67 10.38 -0.60
N MET A 172 6.76 9.60 -0.48
CA MET A 172 7.58 9.59 0.71
C MET A 172 8.41 10.87 0.75
N TRP A 173 8.11 11.81 1.64
CA TRP A 173 9.12 12.70 2.21
C TRP A 173 8.86 13.01 3.69
N ARG A 174 9.48 12.17 4.53
CA ARG A 174 10.29 12.46 5.73
C ARG A 174 10.15 11.32 6.74
N GLN A 175 11.31 10.80 7.14
CA GLN A 175 11.53 9.77 8.18
C GLN A 175 11.23 8.31 7.79
N GLY A 176 12.16 7.72 7.03
CA GLY A 176 13.01 6.64 7.55
C GLY A 176 12.42 5.34 8.10
N GLN A 177 11.14 5.00 7.88
CA GLN A 177 10.64 3.67 8.24
C GLN A 177 9.52 3.19 7.33
N ILE A 178 9.84 2.25 6.43
CA ILE A 178 8.85 1.52 5.63
C ILE A 178 8.13 0.56 6.56
N ARG A 179 6.93 0.92 7.03
CA ARG A 179 6.02 0.01 7.73
C ARG A 179 4.87 -0.33 6.78
N ALA A 180 5.02 -1.42 6.03
CA ALA A 180 3.89 -2.03 5.33
C ALA A 180 2.85 -2.45 6.38
N ARG A 181 1.74 -1.72 6.49
CA ARG A 181 0.65 -2.04 7.41
C ARG A 181 -0.53 -2.55 6.58
N CYS A 182 -0.51 -3.86 6.28
CA CYS A 182 -1.71 -4.54 5.81
C CYS A 182 -2.73 -4.57 6.95
N GLY A 183 -4.01 -4.29 6.65
CA GLY A 183 -5.09 -4.34 7.61
C GLY A 183 -5.39 -5.77 8.04
N GLY A 184 -4.68 -6.25 9.06
CA GLY A 184 -4.98 -7.48 9.77
C GLY A 184 -5.08 -7.19 11.27
N THR A 185 -6.02 -7.84 11.94
CA THR A 185 -6.24 -7.78 13.40
C THR A 185 -4.98 -8.15 14.21
N PRO A 186 -4.83 -7.66 15.46
CA PRO A 186 -3.63 -7.93 16.25
C PRO A 186 -3.74 -9.30 16.95
N ARG A 187 -3.15 -10.34 16.37
CA ARG A 187 -2.60 -11.47 17.15
C ARG A 187 -1.26 -11.88 16.58
N GLY A 188 -0.30 -12.03 17.49
CA GLY A 188 1.13 -12.15 17.22
C GLY A 188 1.50 -13.29 16.29
N GLY A 189 2.41 -12.98 15.38
CA GLY A 189 3.12 -13.93 14.54
C GLY A 189 4.31 -13.21 13.91
N SER A 190 5.52 -13.64 14.28
CA SER A 190 6.78 -13.16 13.71
C SER A 190 6.83 -13.51 12.23
N GLY A 191 6.47 -12.55 11.37
CA GLY A 191 6.63 -12.66 9.92
C GLY A 191 8.08 -12.42 9.55
N ARG A 192 8.75 -13.45 9.02
CA ARG A 192 10.10 -13.31 8.45
C ARG A 192 10.04 -12.32 7.29
N ALA A 193 10.94 -11.34 7.33
CA ALA A 193 11.15 -10.43 6.21
C ALA A 193 11.73 -11.21 5.02
N SER A 194 10.93 -11.41 3.97
CA SER A 194 11.45 -11.85 2.68
C SER A 194 12.02 -10.64 1.96
N HIS A 195 13.35 -10.54 1.91
CA HIS A 195 14.05 -9.51 1.14
C HIS A 195 13.85 -9.76 -0.36
N ILE A 196 12.94 -9.01 -1.00
CA ILE A 196 13.04 -8.76 -2.44
C ILE A 196 14.08 -7.66 -2.60
N ARG A 197 15.27 -8.01 -3.09
CA ARG A 197 16.25 -7.01 -3.52
C ARG A 197 15.73 -6.37 -4.80
N LEU A 198 14.98 -5.29 -4.65
CA LEU A 198 14.89 -4.29 -5.71
C LEU A 198 16.29 -3.68 -5.81
N LEU A 199 16.96 -3.87 -6.94
CA LEU A 199 18.14 -3.07 -7.23
C LEU A 199 17.70 -1.60 -7.16
N PRO A 200 18.39 -0.74 -6.41
CA PRO A 200 18.17 0.69 -6.53
C PRO A 200 18.33 1.05 -8.01
N PRO A 201 17.54 1.97 -8.57
CA PRO A 201 17.83 2.49 -9.89
C PRO A 201 19.27 3.01 -9.84
N ALA A 202 20.16 2.33 -10.56
CA ALA A 202 21.53 2.76 -10.72
C ALA A 202 21.51 4.10 -11.43
N VAL A 203 21.60 5.18 -10.67
CA VAL A 203 22.05 6.47 -11.18
C VAL A 203 23.56 6.43 -11.08
N PHE A 204 24.18 5.78 -12.05
CA PHE A 204 25.57 6.03 -12.40
C PHE A 204 25.58 6.64 -13.79
N LEU A 205 25.84 7.93 -13.84
CA LEU A 205 26.53 8.56 -14.96
C LEU A 205 27.61 9.44 -14.34
N THR A 206 28.80 8.86 -14.21
CA THR A 206 30.07 9.61 -14.27
C THR A 206 30.48 9.66 -15.73
N ILE A 207 30.70 10.84 -16.30
CA ILE A 207 31.66 11.04 -17.39
C ILE A 207 32.36 12.38 -17.15
N SER A 208 33.69 12.25 -17.04
CA SER A 208 34.84 13.20 -17.06
C SER A 208 34.65 14.67 -16.74
#